data_AF-A0A257LE99-F1
#
_entry.id   AF-A0A257LE99-F1
#
_cell.length_a   1.000
_cell.length_b   1.000
_cell.length_c   1.000
_cell.angle_alpha   90.00
_cell.angle_beta   90.00
_cell.angle_gamma   90.00
#
_symmetry.space_group_name_H-M   'P 1'
#
loop_
_entity.id
_entity.type
_entity.pdbx_description
1 polymer ?
#
loop_
_entity_poly.entity_id
_entity_poly.type
_entity_poly.pdbx_seq_one_letter_code
_entity_poly.pdbx_strand_id
1 'polypeptide(L)'
;MNRSLSLLAFALGLGAIAWIAAGYVATSPLALTMTALIAAFYLMGGLELRRFHDATTSLHQALASLTAPAPPLGEWLRRLHPSLQNAVRLRVEGERTGLPGPAMTPYLVGLLVLLGMLGTFLGMVVTLNGAVGAGVWHLGGGRRRVGHAGPRVGPVPA
;
A
#
# COMPACT_ATOMS: atom_id res chain seq x y z
N MET A 1 20.77 5.93 -17.30
CA MET A 1 20.11 7.12 -16.71
C MET A 1 18.74 6.68 -16.20
N ASN A 2 18.36 6.60 -14.92
CA ASN A 2 18.77 7.29 -13.69
C ASN A 2 18.59 6.35 -12.48
N ARG A 3 19.42 5.30 -12.34
CA ARG A 3 19.33 4.33 -11.23
C ARG A 3 19.33 5.02 -9.86
N SER A 4 20.09 6.12 -9.76
CA SER A 4 20.15 7.01 -8.59
C SER A 4 18.83 7.71 -8.28
N LEU A 5 18.07 8.17 -9.30
CA LEU A 5 16.75 8.80 -9.07
C LEU A 5 15.71 7.78 -8.61
N SER A 6 15.71 6.57 -9.18
CA SER A 6 14.82 5.50 -8.71
C SER A 6 15.16 5.07 -7.28
N LEU A 7 16.44 4.99 -6.93
CA LEU A 7 16.90 4.70 -5.57
C LEU A 7 16.57 5.83 -4.60
N LEU A 8 16.73 7.09 -5.01
CA LEU A 8 16.36 8.27 -4.21
C LEU A 8 14.85 8.32 -3.96
N ALA A 9 14.03 8.11 -4.98
CA ALA A 9 12.58 8.05 -4.83
C ALA A 9 12.17 6.89 -3.89
N PHE A 10 12.87 5.75 -3.97
CA PHE A 10 12.64 4.62 -3.07
C PHE A 10 13.03 4.95 -1.61
N ALA A 11 14.19 5.57 -1.42
CA ALA A 11 14.66 5.99 -0.10
C ALA A 11 13.76 7.07 0.52
N LEU A 12 13.26 8.02 -0.27
CA LEU A 12 12.31 9.04 0.17
C LEU A 12 10.99 8.42 0.62
N GLY A 13 10.45 7.46 -0.13
CA GLY A 13 9.23 6.75 0.28
C GLY A 13 9.42 5.92 1.55
N LEU A 14 10.56 5.22 1.69
CA LEU A 14 10.92 4.53 2.94
C LEU A 14 11.06 5.50 4.12
N GLY A 15 11.68 6.66 3.89
CA GLY A 15 11.81 7.72 4.90
C GLY A 15 10.45 8.23 5.37
N ALA A 16 9.51 8.44 4.46
CA ALA A 16 8.15 8.85 4.79
C ALA A 16 7.42 7.77 5.62
N ILE A 17 7.54 6.50 5.24
CA ILE A 17 6.93 5.38 5.99
C ILE A 17 7.55 5.26 7.39
N ALA A 18 8.87 5.38 7.51
CA ALA A 18 9.57 5.34 8.80
C ALA A 18 9.16 6.51 9.71
N TRP A 19 9.00 7.72 9.13
CA TRP A 19 8.51 8.89 9.86
C TRP A 19 7.09 8.68 10.39
N ILE A 20 6.19 8.17 9.55
CA ILE A 20 4.82 7.85 9.94
C ILE A 20 4.83 6.79 11.05
N ALA A 21 5.63 5.73 10.91
CA ALA A 21 5.74 4.68 11.92
C ALA A 21 6.19 5.26 13.27
N ALA A 22 7.22 6.11 13.29
CA ALA A 22 7.73 6.76 14.50
C ALA A 22 6.65 7.59 15.21
N GLY A 23 5.76 8.25 14.46
CA GLY A 23 4.62 9.00 15.02
C GLY A 23 3.54 8.15 15.69
N TYR A 24 3.44 6.85 15.33
CA TYR A 24 2.41 5.95 15.85
C TYR A 24 2.90 4.95 16.91
N VAL A 25 4.23 4.85 17.15
CA VAL A 25 4.83 3.89 18.11
C VAL A 25 4.22 3.98 19.51
N ALA A 26 3.85 5.18 19.97
CA ALA A 26 3.31 5.40 21.31
C ALA A 26 1.78 5.54 21.38
N THR A 27 1.09 5.56 20.22
CA THR A 27 -0.29 6.06 20.14
C THR A 27 -1.31 4.96 19.85
N SER A 28 -1.02 4.06 18.90
CA SER A 28 -1.97 3.01 18.53
C SER A 28 -1.27 1.80 17.87
N PRO A 29 -1.33 0.60 18.48
CA PRO A 29 -0.82 -0.63 17.88
C PRO A 29 -1.45 -0.96 16.52
N LEU A 30 -2.70 -0.53 16.31
CA LEU A 30 -3.46 -0.75 15.09
C LEU A 30 -2.95 0.10 13.92
N ALA A 31 -2.63 1.37 14.19
CA ALA A 31 -2.03 2.24 13.19
C ALA A 31 -0.65 1.73 12.77
N LEU A 32 0.15 1.28 13.75
CA LEU A 32 1.45 0.65 13.50
C LEU A 32 1.36 -0.59 12.59
N THR A 33 0.38 -1.46 12.81
CA THR A 33 0.18 -2.67 11.98
C THR A 33 -0.19 -2.29 10.54
N MET A 34 -1.04 -1.29 10.34
CA MET A 34 -1.34 -0.78 9.00
C MET A 34 -0.11 -0.17 8.33
N THR A 35 0.68 0.65 9.04
CA THR A 35 1.93 1.21 8.52
C THR A 35 2.94 0.11 8.15
N ALA A 36 3.05 -0.95 8.96
CA ALA A 36 3.92 -2.08 8.69
C ALA A 36 3.49 -2.86 7.43
N LEU A 37 2.18 -3.07 7.23
CA LEU A 37 1.66 -3.68 6.01
C LEU A 37 2.00 -2.84 4.78
N ILE A 38 1.78 -1.52 4.84
CA ILE A 38 2.15 -0.60 3.75
C ILE A 38 3.66 -0.68 3.45
N ALA A 39 4.49 -0.72 4.49
CA ALA A 39 5.95 -0.87 4.35
C ALA A 39 6.33 -2.18 3.66
N ALA A 40 5.71 -3.30 4.03
CA ALA A 40 5.96 -4.60 3.41
C ALA A 40 5.60 -4.60 1.92
N PHE A 41 4.45 -4.04 1.55
CA PHE A 41 4.04 -3.96 0.14
C PHE A 41 4.89 -2.98 -0.67
N TYR A 42 5.33 -1.89 -0.05
CA TYR A 42 6.28 -0.95 -0.65
C TYR A 42 7.61 -1.63 -1.00
N LEU A 43 8.17 -2.40 -0.06
CA LEU A 43 9.40 -3.19 -0.26
C LEU A 43 9.20 -4.24 -1.36
N MET A 44 8.08 -4.97 -1.32
CA MET A 44 7.76 -6.00 -2.32
C MET A 44 7.68 -5.43 -3.73
N GLY A 45 7.03 -4.26 -3.91
CA GLY A 45 6.99 -3.55 -5.18
C GLY A 45 8.38 -3.10 -5.65
N GLY A 46 9.20 -2.58 -4.74
CA GLY A 46 10.57 -2.17 -5.03
C GLY A 46 11.46 -3.31 -5.54
N LEU A 47 11.33 -4.52 -4.96
CA LEU A 47 12.08 -5.70 -5.40
C LEU A 47 11.68 -6.16 -6.81
N GLU A 48 10.38 -6.13 -7.13
CA GLU A 48 9.90 -6.49 -8.47
C GLU A 48 10.40 -5.49 -9.52
N LEU A 49 10.40 -4.20 -9.22
CA LEU A 49 10.93 -3.17 -10.13
C LEU A 49 12.41 -3.42 -10.45
N ARG A 50 13.21 -3.88 -9.48
CA ARG A 50 14.62 -4.25 -9.72
C ARG A 50 14.72 -5.44 -10.68
N ARG A 51 13.93 -6.48 -10.46
CA ARG A 51 13.90 -7.67 -11.33
C ARG A 51 13.48 -7.33 -12.77
N PHE A 52 12.50 -6.46 -12.93
CA PHE A 52 12.04 -5.99 -14.25
C PHE A 52 13.10 -5.13 -14.95
N HIS A 53 13.80 -4.28 -14.18
CA HIS A 53 14.89 -3.47 -14.70
C HIS A 53 16.01 -4.36 -15.23
N ASP A 54 16.45 -5.35 -14.44
CA ASP A 54 17.53 -6.28 -14.82
C ASP A 54 17.21 -7.03 -16.13
N ALA A 55 15.98 -7.54 -16.26
CA ALA A 55 15.49 -8.18 -17.48
C ALA A 55 15.57 -7.23 -18.69
N THR A 56 15.10 -5.98 -18.53
CA THR A 56 15.10 -4.97 -19.59
C THR A 56 16.53 -4.57 -20.00
N THR A 57 17.46 -4.42 -19.04
CA THR A 57 18.87 -4.16 -19.35
C THR A 57 19.52 -5.30 -20.11
N SER A 58 19.20 -6.57 -19.78
CA SER A 58 19.72 -7.72 -20.54
C SER A 58 19.28 -7.70 -22.00
N LEU A 59 18.03 -7.30 -22.27
CA LEU A 59 17.51 -7.12 -23.62
C LEU A 59 18.20 -5.97 -24.36
N HIS A 60 18.35 -4.83 -23.70
CA HIS A 60 19.02 -3.66 -24.28
C HIS A 60 20.48 -3.97 -24.62
N GLN A 61 21.20 -4.68 -23.75
CA GLN A 61 22.58 -5.12 -23.99
C GLN A 61 22.67 -6.14 -25.13
N ALA A 62 21.80 -7.15 -25.15
CA ALA A 62 21.76 -8.13 -26.22
C ALA A 62 21.47 -7.48 -27.58
N LEU A 63 20.59 -6.47 -27.62
CA LEU A 63 20.27 -5.72 -28.82
C LEU A 63 21.42 -4.80 -29.27
N ALA A 64 22.07 -4.10 -28.33
CA ALA A 64 23.23 -3.26 -28.62
C ALA A 64 24.46 -4.05 -29.09
N SER A 65 24.56 -5.33 -28.71
CA SER A 65 25.64 -6.23 -29.12
C SER A 65 25.42 -6.92 -30.48
N LEU A 66 24.30 -6.65 -31.17
CA LEU A 66 24.05 -7.18 -32.51
C LEU A 66 24.95 -6.46 -33.52
N THR A 67 25.86 -7.21 -34.14
CA THR A 67 26.66 -6.76 -35.28
C THR A 67 26.31 -7.65 -36.48
N ALA A 68 26.30 -7.11 -37.70
CA ALA A 68 26.05 -7.90 -38.90
C ALA A 68 27.29 -8.75 -39.26
N PRO A 69 27.15 -10.06 -39.56
CA PRO A 69 25.92 -10.85 -39.66
C PRO A 69 25.36 -11.26 -38.29
N ALA A 70 24.03 -11.25 -38.15
CA ALA A 70 23.38 -11.60 -36.89
C ALA A 70 23.56 -13.10 -36.56
N PRO A 71 23.91 -13.44 -35.30
CA PRO A 71 24.05 -14.82 -34.87
C PRO A 71 22.70 -15.57 -34.88
N PRO A 72 22.72 -16.92 -34.93
CA PRO A 72 21.51 -17.73 -34.88
C PRO A 72 20.62 -17.38 -33.68
N LEU A 73 19.30 -17.33 -33.87
CA LEU A 73 18.33 -16.89 -32.86
C LEU A 73 18.50 -17.61 -31.52
N GLY A 74 18.76 -18.92 -31.54
CA GLY A 74 18.97 -19.72 -30.34
C GLY A 74 20.19 -19.30 -29.51
N GLU A 75 21.30 -18.95 -30.16
CA GLU A 75 22.49 -18.45 -29.46
C GLU A 75 22.29 -17.03 -28.92
N TRP A 76 21.58 -16.19 -29.67
CA TRP A 76 21.27 -14.85 -29.23
C TRP A 76 20.29 -14.84 -28.04
N LEU A 77 19.27 -15.71 -28.07
CA LEU A 77 18.31 -15.90 -26.97
C LEU A 77 19.02 -16.32 -25.66
N ARG A 78 20.07 -17.14 -25.72
CA ARG A 78 20.83 -17.54 -24.52
C ARG A 78 21.50 -16.37 -23.79
N ARG A 79 21.71 -15.23 -24.45
CA ARG A 79 22.25 -14.00 -23.85
C ARG A 79 21.18 -13.19 -23.10
N LEU A 80 19.90 -13.48 -23.31
CA LEU A 80 18.79 -12.84 -22.62
C LEU A 80 18.47 -13.55 -21.31
N HIS A 81 17.92 -12.80 -20.37
CA HIS A 81 17.39 -13.36 -19.13
C HIS A 81 16.32 -14.45 -19.43
N PRO A 82 16.30 -15.60 -18.71
CA PRO A 82 15.42 -16.73 -19.00
C PRO A 82 13.93 -16.36 -19.09
N SER A 83 13.49 -15.35 -18.33
CA SER A 83 12.11 -14.85 -18.35
C SER A 83 11.70 -14.19 -19.68
N LEU A 84 12.66 -13.72 -20.48
CA LEU A 84 12.42 -13.05 -21.77
C LEU A 84 12.59 -13.99 -22.96
N GLN A 85 13.31 -15.10 -22.81
CA GLN A 85 13.64 -15.99 -23.93
C GLN A 85 12.40 -16.51 -24.65
N ASN A 86 11.43 -17.04 -23.90
CA ASN A 86 10.21 -17.61 -24.48
C ASN A 86 9.33 -16.54 -25.15
N ALA A 87 9.18 -15.38 -24.51
CA ALA A 87 8.38 -14.28 -25.05
C ALA A 87 8.98 -13.68 -26.32
N VAL A 88 10.31 -13.53 -26.37
CA VAL A 88 11.01 -13.03 -27.56
C VAL A 88 10.96 -14.05 -28.69
N ARG A 89 11.11 -15.35 -28.37
CA ARG A 89 10.98 -16.44 -29.35
C ARG A 89 9.60 -16.45 -30.02
N LEU A 90 8.53 -16.45 -29.23
CA LEU A 90 7.15 -16.40 -29.76
C LEU A 90 6.92 -15.15 -30.64
N ARG A 91 7.50 -14.01 -30.25
CA ARG A 91 7.38 -12.76 -31.01
C ARG A 91 8.10 -12.80 -32.36
N VAL A 92 9.25 -13.46 -32.43
CA VAL A 92 10.02 -13.67 -33.67
C VAL A 92 9.37 -14.73 -34.56
N GLU A 93 8.77 -15.77 -33.95
CA GLU A 93 8.03 -16.82 -34.64
C GLU A 93 6.63 -16.38 -35.13
N GLY A 94 6.24 -15.12 -34.89
CA GLY A 94 5.02 -14.51 -35.44
C GLY A 94 3.79 -14.58 -34.52
N GLU A 95 3.91 -15.20 -33.35
CA GLU A 95 2.86 -15.14 -32.34
C GLU A 95 2.97 -13.81 -31.57
N ARG A 96 1.94 -12.95 -31.71
CA ARG A 96 1.82 -11.69 -30.97
C ARG A 96 1.56 -11.96 -29.48
N THR A 97 2.58 -12.40 -28.76
CA THR A 97 2.56 -12.44 -27.30
C THR A 97 3.07 -11.12 -26.74
N GLY A 98 2.31 -10.54 -25.81
CA GLY A 98 2.76 -9.38 -25.04
C GLY A 98 4.13 -9.65 -24.42
N LEU A 99 5.00 -8.64 -24.35
CA LEU A 99 6.23 -8.77 -23.57
C LEU A 99 5.78 -9.02 -22.13
N PRO A 100 6.43 -9.92 -21.37
CA PRO A 100 6.03 -10.21 -20.01
C PRO A 100 6.05 -8.91 -19.21
N GLY A 101 4.86 -8.38 -18.93
CA GLY A 101 4.68 -7.22 -18.07
C GLY A 101 5.06 -7.58 -16.64
N PRO A 102 5.27 -6.59 -15.77
CA PRO A 102 5.60 -6.86 -14.37
C PRO A 102 4.46 -7.66 -13.71
N ALA A 103 4.73 -8.93 -13.45
CA ALA A 103 3.73 -9.93 -13.08
C ALA A 103 3.09 -9.66 -11.71
N MET A 104 3.83 -8.98 -10.80
CA MET A 104 3.34 -8.66 -9.46
C MET A 104 2.48 -7.39 -9.38
N THR A 105 2.44 -6.55 -10.42
CA THR A 105 1.65 -5.31 -10.43
C THR A 105 0.16 -5.53 -10.12
N PRO A 106 -0.56 -6.45 -10.80
CA PRO A 106 -1.97 -6.67 -10.50
C PRO A 106 -2.21 -7.21 -9.08
N TYR A 107 -1.28 -8.01 -8.55
CA TYR A 107 -1.37 -8.51 -7.18
C TYR A 107 -1.18 -7.40 -6.14
N LEU A 108 -0.20 -6.52 -6.34
CA LEU A 108 0.03 -5.37 -5.47
C LEU A 108 -1.15 -4.38 -5.51
N VAL A 109 -1.71 -4.13 -6.69
CA VAL A 109 -2.92 -3.29 -6.83
C VAL A 109 -4.11 -3.93 -6.14
N GLY A 110 -4.39 -5.21 -6.38
CA GLY A 110 -5.50 -5.92 -5.74
C GLY A 110 -5.37 -5.94 -4.22
N LEU A 111 -4.15 -6.15 -3.72
CA LEU A 111 -3.88 -6.14 -2.30
C LEU A 111 -3.97 -4.73 -1.69
N LEU A 112 -3.59 -3.67 -2.43
CA LEU A 112 -3.77 -2.29 -1.99
C LEU A 112 -5.27 -1.93 -1.90
N VAL A 113 -6.09 -2.42 -2.83
CA VAL A 113 -7.55 -2.28 -2.79
C VAL A 113 -8.12 -2.99 -1.56
N LEU A 114 -7.72 -4.25 -1.32
CA LEU A 114 -8.14 -5.00 -0.14
C LEU A 114 -7.74 -4.29 1.16
N LEU A 115 -6.53 -3.72 1.21
CA LEU A 115 -6.04 -2.95 2.35
C LEU A 115 -6.85 -1.65 2.54
N GLY A 116 -7.23 -0.97 1.45
CA GLY A 116 -8.10 0.20 1.49
C GLY A 116 -9.50 -0.12 2.02
N MET A 117 -10.10 -1.22 1.55
CA MET A 117 -11.37 -1.72 2.07
C MET A 117 -11.29 -2.07 3.56
N LEU A 118 -10.20 -2.72 3.99
CA LEU A 118 -9.93 -3.02 5.39
C LEU A 118 -9.81 -1.75 6.23
N GLY A 119 -9.13 -0.72 5.74
CA GLY A 119 -9.00 0.59 6.39
C GLY A 119 -10.36 1.27 6.60
N THR A 120 -11.23 1.24 5.59
CA THR A 120 -12.61 1.77 5.71
C THR A 120 -13.42 0.98 6.73
N PHE A 121 -13.31 -0.35 6.71
CA PHE A 121 -13.97 -1.21 7.70
C PHE A 121 -13.53 -0.88 9.13
N LEU A 122 -12.22 -0.77 9.36
CA LEU A 122 -11.63 -0.38 10.64
C LEU A 122 -12.08 1.01 11.10
N GLY A 123 -12.14 1.98 10.20
CA GLY A 123 -12.65 3.33 10.51
C GLY A 123 -14.10 3.32 11.00
N MET A 124 -14.95 2.49 10.39
CA MET A 124 -16.33 2.30 10.87
C MET A 124 -16.38 1.66 12.26
N VAL A 125 -15.54 0.65 12.53
CA VAL A 125 -15.47 -0.01 13.86
C VAL A 125 -15.04 0.95 14.96
N VAL A 126 -14.04 1.81 14.70
CA VAL A 126 -13.61 2.83 15.68
C VAL A 126 -14.72 3.85 15.94
N THR A 127 -15.45 4.26 14.91
CA THR A 127 -16.57 5.21 15.04
C THR A 127 -17.70 4.63 15.89
N LEU A 128 -18.04 3.34 15.69
CA LEU A 128 -19.05 2.66 16.50
C LEU A 128 -18.65 2.54 17.98
N ASN A 129 -17.40 2.18 18.27
CA ASN A 129 -16.88 2.15 19.64
C ASN A 129 -16.93 3.54 20.30
N GLY A 130 -16.59 4.59 19.55
CA GLY A 130 -16.70 5.98 20.04
C GLY A 130 -18.13 6.39 20.39
N ALA A 131 -19.10 6.03 19.54
CA ALA A 131 -20.52 6.33 19.78
C ALA A 131 -21.08 5.59 21.01
N VAL A 132 -20.73 4.32 21.19
CA VAL A 132 -21.14 3.53 22.37
C VAL A 132 -20.53 4.12 23.66
N GLY A 133 -19.25 4.48 23.63
CA GLY A 133 -18.60 5.14 24.78
C GLY A 133 -19.25 6.48 25.15
N ALA A 134 -19.58 7.31 24.16
CA ALA A 134 -20.25 8.59 24.38
C ALA A 134 -21.70 8.43 24.87
N GLY A 135 -22.45 7.46 24.34
CA GLY A 135 -23.81 7.16 24.78
C GLY A 135 -23.88 6.66 26.22
N VAL A 136 -22.91 5.85 26.66
CA VAL A 136 -22.77 5.39 28.05
C VAL A 136 -22.47 6.55 29.00
N TRP A 137 -21.61 7.50 28.61
CA TRP A 137 -21.39 8.72 29.39
C TRP A 137 -22.65 9.57 29.53
N HIS A 138 -23.47 9.65 28.48
CA HIS A 138 -24.71 10.45 28.52
C HIS A 138 -25.80 9.81 29.39
N LEU A 139 -25.92 8.47 29.39
CA LEU A 139 -26.90 7.74 30.22
C LEU A 139 -26.49 7.63 31.71
N GLY A 140 -25.20 7.78 32.04
CA GLY A 140 -24.69 7.71 33.41
C GLY A 140 -24.74 9.01 34.22
N GLY A 141 -24.87 10.18 33.57
CA GLY A 141 -24.69 11.50 34.21
C GLY A 141 -25.93 12.15 34.85
N GLY A 142 -27.13 11.59 34.68
CA GLY A 142 -28.38 12.29 34.97
C GLY A 142 -29.25 11.66 36.04
N ARG A 143 -28.75 11.38 37.25
CA ARG A 143 -29.63 10.95 38.36
C ARG A 143 -29.11 11.21 39.78
N ARG A 144 -28.79 12.46 40.13
CA ARG A 144 -28.82 12.91 41.53
C ARG A 144 -29.23 14.38 41.65
N ARG A 145 -30.52 14.62 41.88
CA ARG A 145 -31.05 15.48 42.96
C ARG A 145 -32.58 15.42 42.94
N VAL A 146 -33.13 14.59 43.82
CA VAL A 146 -34.54 14.64 44.27
C VAL A 146 -34.52 15.02 45.75
N GLY A 147 -35.45 15.89 46.15
CA GLY A 147 -35.80 16.23 47.55
C GLY A 147 -35.16 17.53 48.03
N HIS A 148 -35.82 18.48 48.70
CA HIS A 148 -37.13 18.53 49.34
C HIS A 148 -37.38 20.03 49.69
N ALA A 149 -38.57 20.58 49.43
CA ALA A 149 -39.22 21.59 50.29
C ALA A 149 -40.61 21.96 49.72
N GLY A 150 -41.64 21.75 50.54
CA GLY A 150 -43.06 22.00 50.23
C GLY A 150 -43.49 23.48 50.26
N PRO A 151 -44.80 23.76 50.22
CA PRO A 151 -45.37 25.02 49.76
C PRO A 151 -45.33 26.10 50.84
N ARG A 152 -45.01 27.34 50.48
CA ARG A 152 -45.27 28.52 51.31
C ARG A 152 -46.35 29.39 50.67
N VAL A 153 -47.51 29.37 51.30
CA VAL A 153 -48.62 30.30 51.11
C VAL A 153 -48.24 31.63 51.80
N GLY A 154 -48.46 32.77 51.16
CA GLY A 154 -48.28 34.11 51.73
C GLY A 154 -49.08 35.17 50.94
N PRO A 155 -49.60 36.24 51.56
CA PRO A 155 -50.90 36.82 51.22
C PRO A 155 -50.87 37.93 50.16
N VAL A 156 -52.03 38.10 49.53
CA VAL A 156 -52.42 39.18 48.61
C VAL A 156 -52.57 40.51 49.37
N PRO A 157 -51.92 41.61 48.94
CA PRO A 157 -52.31 42.97 49.32
C PRO A 157 -53.32 43.56 48.32
N ALA A 158 -54.22 44.38 48.88
CA ALA A 158 -55.43 44.97 48.30
C ALA A 158 -55.20 46.01 47.20
#